data_AF-A0A6B2LHR0-F1
#
_entry.id   AF-A0A6B2LHR0-F1
#
_cell.length_a   1.000
_cell.length_b   1.000
_cell.length_c   1.000
_cell.angle_alpha   90.00
_cell.angle_beta   90.00
_cell.angle_gamma   90.00
#
_symmetry.space_group_name_H-M   'P 1'
#
loop_
_entity.id
_entity.type
_entity.pdbx_description
1 polymer ?
#
loop_
_entity_poly.entity_id
_entity_poly.type
_entity_poly.pdbx_seq_one_letter_code
_entity_poly.pdbx_strand_id
1 'polypeptide(L)'
;MGNPLEYILLNYGSVEEAQLDGAYVTHNGHCGACSTLQDLSVYMQYTDLTAPVRKCGLEGILSKQLAMDCLLALGFSNPCAEIWYDNTVNTREDCFGVCMEEIFEYYNNQGDCSLNDCLECDEVRSGPVFKGYSGRTRRNSGLFSAIWRPPATIYNVTHNYY
;
A
#
# COMPACT_ATOMS: atom_id res chain seq x y z
N MET A 1 -0.95 -29.26 -3.94
CA MET A 1 -1.33 -28.01 -4.61
C MET A 1 -2.83 -27.90 -4.46
N GLY A 2 -3.31 -27.15 -3.46
CA GLY A 2 -4.74 -26.97 -3.25
C GLY A 2 -5.34 -26.15 -4.39
N ASN A 3 -6.61 -26.40 -4.72
CA ASN A 3 -7.37 -25.53 -5.62
C ASN A 3 -7.21 -24.08 -5.14
N PRO A 4 -7.01 -23.09 -6.04
CA PRO A 4 -7.20 -21.70 -5.64
C PRO A 4 -8.60 -21.60 -5.04
N LEU A 5 -8.68 -21.15 -3.79
CA LEU A 5 -9.97 -20.89 -3.16
C LEU A 5 -10.68 -19.86 -4.05
N GLU A 6 -11.78 -20.25 -4.68
CA GLU A 6 -12.66 -19.29 -5.34
C GLU A 6 -13.18 -18.33 -4.26
N TYR A 7 -12.92 -17.03 -4.46
CA TYR A 7 -13.39 -15.99 -3.56
C TYR A 7 -14.00 -14.86 -4.38
N ILE A 8 -14.90 -14.11 -3.74
CA ILE A 8 -15.43 -12.87 -4.26
C ILE A 8 -15.09 -11.74 -3.28
N LEU A 9 -14.86 -10.55 -3.82
CA LEU A 9 -14.68 -9.34 -3.03
C LEU A 9 -15.96 -8.54 -3.08
N LEU A 10 -16.44 -8.12 -1.91
CA LEU A 10 -17.67 -7.38 -1.75
C LEU A 10 -17.42 -6.15 -0.88
N ASN A 11 -18.12 -5.06 -1.19
CA ASN A 11 -18.23 -3.91 -0.30
C ASN A 11 -19.46 -4.12 0.60
N TYR A 12 -19.28 -3.86 1.89
CA TYR A 12 -20.37 -3.85 2.87
C TYR A 12 -20.51 -2.46 3.49
N GLY A 13 -21.71 -2.11 3.97
CA GLY A 13 -21.96 -0.86 4.66
C GLY A 13 -21.40 -0.84 6.09
N SER A 14 -21.22 -2.02 6.70
CA SER A 14 -20.60 -2.15 8.03
C SER A 14 -19.94 -3.52 8.25
N VAL A 15 -19.17 -3.64 9.34
CA VAL A 15 -18.54 -4.91 9.75
C VAL A 15 -19.61 -5.94 10.13
N GLU A 16 -20.68 -5.49 10.79
CA GLU A 16 -21.79 -6.34 11.22
C GLU A 16 -22.50 -6.94 10.01
N GLU A 17 -22.71 -6.16 8.95
CA GLU A 17 -23.31 -6.65 7.70
C GLU A 17 -22.44 -7.74 7.05
N ALA A 18 -21.12 -7.50 6.97
CA ALA A 18 -20.19 -8.50 6.45
C ALA A 18 -20.21 -9.79 7.27
N GLN A 19 -20.24 -9.68 8.61
CA GLN A 19 -20.28 -10.83 9.50
C GLN A 19 -21.59 -11.63 9.38
N LEU A 20 -22.73 -10.95 9.21
CA LEU A 20 -24.03 -11.59 9.01
C LEU A 20 -24.10 -12.38 7.69
N ASP A 21 -23.36 -11.94 6.67
CA ASP A 21 -23.22 -12.63 5.38
C ASP A 21 -22.13 -13.72 5.39
N GLY A 22 -21.49 -13.96 6.53
CA GLY A 22 -20.40 -14.92 6.66
C GLY A 22 -19.11 -14.50 5.94
N ALA A 23 -18.98 -13.23 5.57
CA ALA A 23 -17.79 -12.68 4.93
C ALA A 23 -16.69 -12.33 5.95
N TYR A 24 -15.44 -12.36 5.48
CA TYR A 24 -14.28 -11.95 6.26
C TYR A 24 -13.86 -10.53 5.85
N VAL A 25 -13.86 -9.61 6.83
CA VAL A 25 -13.34 -8.25 6.62
C VAL A 25 -11.82 -8.32 6.48
N THR A 26 -11.28 -7.83 5.37
CA THR A 26 -9.82 -7.81 5.13
C THR A 26 -9.20 -6.42 5.14
N HIS A 27 -10.01 -5.37 5.00
CA HIS A 27 -9.63 -3.97 5.12
C HIS A 27 -10.89 -3.08 5.26
N ASN A 28 -10.70 -1.84 5.72
CA ASN A 28 -11.74 -0.81 5.79
C ASN A 28 -11.66 0.18 4.62
N GLY A 29 -12.79 0.72 4.21
CA GLY A 29 -12.93 1.58 3.02
C GLY A 29 -13.40 0.79 1.80
N HIS A 30 -13.58 1.48 0.68
CA HIS A 30 -14.07 0.86 -0.55
C HIS A 30 -13.03 -0.10 -1.16
N CYS A 31 -13.51 -1.11 -1.87
CA CYS A 31 -12.67 -1.93 -2.72
C CYS A 31 -12.12 -1.10 -3.89
N GLY A 32 -10.83 -1.25 -4.16
CA GLY A 32 -10.13 -0.59 -5.25
C GLY A 32 -9.14 -1.53 -5.94
N ALA A 33 -8.22 -0.95 -6.70
CA ALA A 33 -7.26 -1.67 -7.53
C ALA A 33 -6.36 -2.66 -6.75
N CYS A 34 -6.13 -2.40 -5.46
CA CYS A 34 -5.28 -3.20 -4.57
C CYS A 34 -6.07 -4.05 -3.57
N SER A 35 -7.39 -4.22 -3.74
CA SER A 35 -8.23 -4.92 -2.75
C SER A 35 -8.21 -6.44 -2.86
N THR A 36 -7.53 -7.01 -3.86
CA THR A 36 -7.44 -8.48 -4.03
C THR A 36 -6.70 -9.17 -2.88
N LEU A 37 -6.95 -10.47 -2.71
CA LEU A 37 -6.18 -11.28 -1.75
C LEU A 37 -4.72 -11.47 -2.21
N GLN A 38 -4.47 -11.42 -3.52
CA GLN A 38 -3.11 -11.36 -4.06
C GLN A 38 -2.39 -10.10 -3.54
N ASP A 39 -3.00 -8.93 -3.69
CA ASP A 39 -2.39 -7.67 -3.23
C ASP A 39 -2.25 -7.63 -1.70
N LEU A 40 -3.24 -8.15 -0.96
CA LEU A 40 -3.12 -8.34 0.49
C LEU A 40 -1.87 -9.17 0.84
N SER A 41 -1.62 -10.26 0.11
CA SER A 41 -0.46 -11.11 0.35
C SER A 41 0.86 -10.34 0.21
N VAL A 42 0.97 -9.42 -0.76
CA VAL A 42 2.13 -8.52 -0.90
C VAL A 42 2.25 -7.59 0.31
N TYR A 43 1.13 -6.98 0.74
CA TYR A 43 1.14 -6.11 1.92
C TYR A 43 1.57 -6.82 3.20
N MET A 44 1.24 -8.11 3.33
CA MET A 44 1.60 -8.96 4.46
C MET A 44 3.04 -9.48 4.36
N GLN A 45 3.50 -9.86 3.17
CA GLN A 45 4.82 -10.45 2.96
C GLN A 45 5.95 -9.43 3.21
N TYR A 46 5.74 -8.18 2.81
CA TYR A 46 6.73 -7.12 2.93
C TYR A 46 6.36 -6.19 4.08
N THR A 47 7.04 -6.28 5.23
CA THR A 47 6.85 -5.26 6.30
C THR A 47 7.32 -3.88 5.84
N ASP A 48 8.37 -3.83 5.01
CA ASP A 48 8.83 -2.64 4.31
C ASP A 48 8.53 -2.76 2.80
N LEU A 49 7.56 -1.99 2.29
CA LEU A 49 7.39 -1.81 0.84
C LEU A 49 8.05 -0.55 0.30
N THR A 50 8.44 0.39 1.16
CA THR A 50 8.99 1.67 0.73
C THR A 50 10.30 1.42 -0.02
N ALA A 51 11.19 0.60 0.52
CA ALA A 51 12.45 0.25 -0.13
C ALA A 51 12.28 -0.44 -1.50
N PRO A 52 11.55 -1.56 -1.64
CA PRO A 52 11.39 -2.22 -2.94
C PRO A 52 10.59 -1.39 -3.96
N VAL A 53 9.54 -0.67 -3.54
CA VAL A 53 8.80 0.22 -4.47
C VAL A 53 9.66 1.38 -4.93
N ARG A 54 10.47 1.98 -4.04
CA ARG A 54 11.43 3.04 -4.41
C ARG A 54 12.42 2.53 -5.47
N LYS A 55 12.91 1.30 -5.32
CA LYS A 55 13.76 0.66 -6.35
C LYS A 55 13.03 0.60 -7.70
N CYS A 56 11.78 0.12 -7.73
CA CYS A 56 10.99 0.11 -8.95
C CYS A 56 10.76 1.53 -9.52
N GLY A 57 10.62 2.53 -8.65
CA GLY A 57 10.54 3.94 -9.03
C GLY A 57 11.78 4.47 -9.75
N LEU A 58 12.97 4.08 -9.28
CA LEU A 58 14.23 4.41 -9.95
C LEU A 58 14.32 3.75 -11.32
N GLU A 59 13.87 2.49 -11.46
CA GLU A 59 13.77 1.83 -12.76
C GLU A 59 12.78 2.55 -13.70
N GLY A 60 11.72 3.14 -13.14
CA GLY A 60 10.75 3.99 -13.84
C GLY A 60 11.29 5.32 -14.38
N ILE A 61 12.50 5.73 -13.98
CA ILE A 61 13.21 6.85 -14.64
C ILE A 61 13.68 6.43 -16.03
N LEU A 62 14.05 5.16 -16.20
CA LEU A 62 14.51 4.62 -17.48
C LEU A 62 13.33 4.23 -18.39
N SER A 63 12.33 3.56 -17.84
CA SER A 63 11.15 3.11 -18.59
C SER A 63 9.99 2.73 -17.68
N LYS A 64 8.77 3.10 -18.07
CA LYS A 64 7.54 2.59 -17.44
C LYS A 64 7.52 1.07 -17.38
N GLN A 65 7.95 0.40 -18.45
CA GLN A 65 7.93 -1.07 -18.51
C GLN A 65 8.79 -1.69 -17.41
N LEU A 66 9.98 -1.14 -17.16
CA LEU A 66 10.87 -1.66 -16.11
C LEU A 66 10.25 -1.48 -14.72
N ALA A 67 9.66 -0.31 -14.44
CA ALA A 67 8.95 -0.11 -13.18
C ALA A 67 7.78 -1.07 -12.99
N MET A 68 6.98 -1.27 -14.05
CA MET A 68 5.83 -2.20 -14.01
C MET A 68 6.29 -3.65 -13.82
N ASP A 69 7.31 -4.11 -14.56
CA ASP A 69 7.88 -5.45 -14.40
C ASP A 69 8.42 -5.66 -12.97
N CYS A 70 9.09 -4.65 -12.42
CA CYS A 70 9.57 -4.65 -11.03
C CYS A 70 8.42 -4.75 -10.02
N LEU A 71 7.36 -3.95 -10.17
CA LEU A 71 6.20 -3.97 -9.26
C LEU A 71 5.41 -5.29 -9.34
N LEU A 72 5.24 -5.83 -10.56
CA LEU A 72 4.63 -7.13 -10.78
C LEU A 72 5.48 -8.26 -10.16
N ALA A 73 6.80 -8.15 -10.21
CA ALA A 73 7.72 -9.10 -9.58
C ALA A 73 7.66 -9.09 -8.03
N LEU A 74 7.15 -8.02 -7.42
CA LEU A 74 6.82 -8.00 -5.98
C LEU A 74 5.54 -8.79 -5.67
N GLY A 75 4.77 -9.18 -6.69
CA GLY A 75 3.55 -9.98 -6.56
C GLY A 75 2.25 -9.18 -6.68
N PHE A 76 2.31 -7.87 -6.94
CA PHE A 76 1.11 -7.07 -7.14
C PHE A 76 0.31 -7.54 -8.36
N SER A 77 -1.01 -7.40 -8.27
CA SER A 77 -1.87 -7.48 -9.45
C SER A 77 -1.56 -6.33 -10.41
N ASN A 78 -1.85 -6.50 -11.70
CA ASN A 78 -1.62 -5.43 -12.69
C ASN A 78 -2.32 -4.10 -12.31
N PRO A 79 -3.60 -4.10 -11.89
CA PRO A 79 -4.25 -2.86 -11.45
C PRO A 79 -3.55 -2.21 -10.25
N CYS A 80 -3.13 -2.99 -9.25
CA CYS A 80 -2.45 -2.42 -8.10
C CYS A 80 -1.05 -1.89 -8.44
N ALA A 81 -0.31 -2.59 -9.31
CA ALA A 81 0.99 -2.15 -9.81
C ALA A 81 0.89 -0.82 -10.57
N GLU A 82 -0.15 -0.61 -11.38
CA GLU A 82 -0.38 0.67 -12.08
C GLU A 82 -0.56 1.82 -11.09
N ILE A 83 -1.36 1.63 -10.05
CA ILE A 83 -1.58 2.68 -9.02
C ILE A 83 -0.31 2.98 -8.23
N TRP A 84 0.52 1.98 -7.93
CA TRP A 84 1.84 2.20 -7.32
C TRP A 84 2.81 2.93 -8.24
N TYR A 85 2.79 2.62 -9.54
CA TYR A 85 3.58 3.32 -10.54
C TYR A 85 3.15 4.79 -10.63
N ASP A 86 1.84 5.06 -10.74
CA ASP A 86 1.31 6.42 -10.86
C ASP A 86 1.59 7.24 -9.59
N ASN A 87 1.47 6.65 -8.39
CA ASN A 87 1.92 7.28 -7.14
C ASN A 87 3.40 7.67 -7.22
N THR A 88 4.24 6.75 -7.69
CA THR A 88 5.68 6.99 -7.80
C THR A 88 6.02 8.09 -8.80
N VAL A 89 5.32 8.16 -9.94
CA VAL A 89 5.46 9.23 -10.92
C VAL A 89 5.05 10.57 -10.32
N ASN A 90 3.88 10.65 -9.66
CA ASN A 90 3.41 11.89 -9.05
C ASN A 90 4.35 12.37 -7.94
N THR A 91 4.80 11.47 -7.06
CA THR A 91 5.76 11.82 -5.99
C THR A 91 7.09 12.27 -6.56
N ARG A 92 7.54 11.71 -7.67
CA ARG A 92 8.71 12.21 -8.39
C ARG A 92 8.47 13.60 -9.00
N GLU A 93 7.26 13.91 -9.46
CA GLU A 93 6.99 15.24 -10.03
C GLU A 93 6.90 16.33 -8.94
N ASP A 94 6.25 16.02 -7.81
CA ASP A 94 5.97 17.01 -6.76
C ASP A 94 6.99 17.05 -5.62
N CYS A 95 7.66 15.92 -5.33
CA CYS A 95 8.48 15.72 -4.12
C CYS A 95 9.93 15.34 -4.41
N PHE A 96 10.42 15.41 -5.66
CA PHE A 96 11.76 14.94 -6.03
C PHE A 96 12.88 15.49 -5.14
N GLY A 97 12.92 16.80 -4.93
CA GLY A 97 14.01 17.47 -4.19
C GLY A 97 14.16 16.90 -2.78
N VAL A 98 13.08 16.99 -1.99
CA VAL A 98 13.06 16.50 -0.61
C VAL A 98 13.28 14.99 -0.52
N CYS A 99 12.73 14.20 -1.45
CA CYS A 99 12.93 12.76 -1.46
C CYS A 99 14.33 12.31 -1.84
N MET A 100 15.06 13.10 -2.63
CA MET A 100 16.47 12.83 -2.92
C MET A 100 17.38 13.21 -1.75
N GLU A 101 17.05 14.27 -1.01
CA GLU A 101 17.77 14.65 0.21
C GLU A 101 17.65 13.58 1.30
N GLU A 102 16.47 12.97 1.44
CA GLU A 102 16.18 11.97 2.48
C GLU A 102 16.26 10.52 2.00
N ILE A 103 16.87 10.25 0.83
CA ILE A 103 16.84 8.91 0.21
C ILE A 103 17.53 7.83 1.07
N PHE A 104 18.45 8.22 1.95
CA PHE A 104 19.15 7.32 2.89
C PHE A 104 18.77 7.56 4.36
N GLU A 105 17.80 8.44 4.61
CA GLU A 105 17.33 8.76 5.96
C GLU A 105 16.29 7.76 6.45
N TYR A 106 16.06 7.76 7.77
CA TYR A 106 14.98 7.00 8.38
C TYR A 106 13.62 7.50 7.89
N TYR A 107 12.64 6.59 7.80
CA TYR A 107 11.27 6.93 7.39
C TYR A 107 10.54 7.85 8.38
N ASN A 108 10.94 7.79 9.65
CA ASN A 108 10.38 8.62 10.71
C ASN A 108 11.49 9.46 11.34
N ASN A 109 11.16 10.71 11.68
CA ASN A 109 12.06 11.61 12.39
C ASN A 109 12.39 11.07 13.78
N GLN A 110 13.67 11.20 14.15
CA GLN A 110 14.16 10.79 15.45
C GLN A 110 13.62 11.73 16.53
N GLY A 111 12.89 11.19 17.51
CA GLY A 111 12.42 11.92 18.69
C GLY A 111 10.90 12.03 18.81
N ASP A 112 10.19 12.30 17.72
CA ASP A 112 8.71 12.45 17.73
C ASP A 112 7.97 11.41 16.87
N CYS A 113 8.70 10.57 16.14
CA CYS A 113 8.17 9.56 15.23
C CYS A 113 7.28 10.13 14.10
N SER A 114 7.34 11.44 13.85
CA SER A 114 6.71 12.05 12.66
C SER A 114 7.32 11.48 11.38
N LEU A 115 6.66 11.66 10.25
CA LEU A 115 7.26 11.29 8.97
C LEU A 115 8.45 12.18 8.67
N ASN A 116 9.45 11.63 7.99
CA ASN A 116 10.43 12.46 7.30
C ASN A 116 9.74 13.30 6.20
N ASP A 117 10.40 14.36 5.75
CA ASP A 117 9.78 15.36 4.89
C ASP A 117 9.40 14.80 3.51
N CYS A 118 10.11 13.77 3.03
CA CYS A 118 9.79 13.05 1.80
C CYS A 118 8.47 12.27 1.91
N LEU A 119 8.30 11.47 2.96
CA LEU A 119 7.08 10.68 3.16
C LEU A 119 5.89 11.57 3.53
N GLU A 120 6.12 12.69 4.22
CA GLU A 120 5.07 13.69 4.44
C GLU A 120 4.64 14.33 3.11
N CYS A 121 5.58 14.70 2.24
CA CYS A 121 5.26 15.20 0.91
C CYS A 121 4.45 14.19 0.09
N ASP A 122 4.86 12.92 0.06
CA ASP A 122 4.11 11.84 -0.59
C ASP A 122 2.69 11.68 -0.02
N GLU A 123 2.52 11.68 1.31
CA GLU A 123 1.21 11.54 1.96
C GLU A 123 0.26 12.70 1.66
N VAL A 124 0.78 13.91 1.45
CA VAL A 124 0.00 15.10 1.12
C VAL A 124 -0.29 15.20 -0.39
N ARG A 125 0.70 14.93 -1.25
CA ARG A 125 0.60 15.13 -2.70
C ARG A 125 -0.03 13.95 -3.41
N SER A 126 0.46 12.74 -3.14
CA SER A 126 0.06 11.52 -3.84
C SER A 126 -0.94 10.70 -3.02
N GLY A 127 -0.86 10.78 -1.70
CA GLY A 127 -1.66 10.01 -0.75
C GLY A 127 -3.18 10.03 -0.98
N PRO A 128 -3.84 11.19 -1.20
CA PRO A 128 -5.29 11.23 -1.42
C PRO A 128 -5.74 10.45 -2.66
N VAL A 129 -5.02 10.61 -3.77
CA VAL A 129 -5.32 9.91 -5.04
C VAL A 129 -5.01 8.43 -4.90
N PHE A 130 -3.82 8.09 -4.37
CA PHE A 130 -3.42 6.71 -4.16
C PHE A 130 -4.44 5.94 -3.32
N LYS A 131 -4.84 6.47 -2.15
CA LYS A 131 -5.83 5.84 -1.28
C LYS A 131 -7.20 5.72 -1.94
N GLY A 132 -7.57 6.72 -2.76
CA GLY A 132 -8.82 6.74 -3.52
C GLY A 132 -8.90 5.62 -4.57
N TYR A 133 -7.80 5.30 -5.25
CA TYR A 133 -7.80 4.25 -6.28
C TYR A 133 -7.39 2.88 -5.75
N SER A 134 -6.43 2.82 -4.81
CA SER A 134 -5.93 1.54 -4.29
C SER A 134 -7.01 0.81 -3.52
N GLY A 135 -7.85 1.53 -2.75
CA GLY A 135 -8.84 0.98 -1.82
C GLY A 135 -8.20 0.28 -0.60
N ARG A 136 -7.05 -0.37 -0.79
CA ARG A 136 -6.26 -1.02 0.26
C ARG A 136 -4.98 -0.25 0.56
N THR A 137 -4.66 -0.15 1.84
CA THR A 137 -3.36 0.25 2.40
C THR A 137 -3.03 -0.69 3.58
N ARG A 138 -1.81 -0.64 4.10
CA ARG A 138 -1.51 -1.37 5.35
C ARG A 138 -2.37 -0.89 6.52
N ARG A 139 -2.50 0.44 6.67
CA ARG A 139 -3.25 1.06 7.77
C ARG A 139 -4.70 0.60 7.81
N ASN A 140 -5.41 0.62 6.69
CA ASN A 140 -6.81 0.19 6.66
C ASN A 140 -6.97 -1.34 6.63
N SER A 141 -5.89 -2.10 6.43
CA SER A 141 -5.87 -3.56 6.55
C SER A 141 -5.42 -4.05 7.92
N GLY A 142 -5.16 -3.16 8.89
CA GLY A 142 -4.66 -3.56 10.21
C GLY A 142 -3.24 -4.13 10.22
N LEU A 143 -2.45 -3.79 9.20
CA LEU A 143 -1.08 -4.27 9.07
C LEU A 143 -0.09 -3.21 9.55
N PHE A 144 0.88 -3.63 10.36
CA PHE A 144 2.03 -2.80 10.70
C PHE A 144 3.03 -2.73 9.54
N SER A 145 3.88 -1.70 9.56
CA SER A 145 4.88 -1.48 8.51
C SER A 145 6.19 -0.96 9.09
N ALA A 146 7.22 -0.88 8.25
CA ALA A 146 8.49 -0.23 8.61
C ALA A 146 8.35 1.29 8.87
N ILE A 147 7.27 1.92 8.36
CA ILE A 147 6.91 3.29 8.70
C ILE A 147 6.03 3.26 9.96
N TRP A 148 6.48 3.94 11.01
CA TRP A 148 5.67 4.08 12.23
C TRP A 148 4.44 4.95 11.96
N ARG A 149 3.30 4.50 12.49
CA ARG A 149 2.03 5.19 12.45
C ARG A 149 1.38 5.13 13.84
N PRO A 150 0.70 6.19 14.31
CA PRO A 150 -0.01 6.12 15.58
C PRO A 150 -1.02 4.96 15.59
N PRO A 151 -1.10 4.14 16.65
CA PRO A 151 -1.97 2.96 16.68
C PRO A 151 -3.44 3.26 16.38
N ALA A 152 -3.95 4.42 16.82
CA ALA A 152 -5.32 4.87 16.55
C ALA A 152 -5.62 5.11 15.06
N THR A 153 -4.60 5.20 14.20
CA THR A 153 -4.74 5.38 12.74
C THR A 153 -4.71 4.06 11.97
N ILE A 154 -4.47 2.94 12.66
CA ILE A 154 -4.45 1.60 12.08
C ILE A 154 -5.80 0.94 12.40
N TYR A 155 -6.52 0.55 11.36
CA TYR A 155 -7.80 -0.09 11.52
C TYR A 155 -7.63 -1.49 12.13
N ASN A 156 -8.51 -1.87 13.06
CA ASN A 156 -8.42 -3.18 13.68
C ASN A 156 -9.04 -4.25 12.77
N VAL A 157 -8.20 -5.07 12.14
CA VAL A 157 -8.62 -6.24 11.34
C VAL A 157 -8.03 -7.48 11.97
N THR A 158 -8.88 -8.47 12.24
CA THR A 158 -8.42 -9.80 12.61
C THR A 158 -8.23 -10.64 11.35
N HIS A 159 -6.98 -10.87 10.99
CA HIS A 159 -6.63 -11.82 9.93
C HIS A 159 -6.58 -13.23 10.52
N ASN A 160 -7.49 -14.09 10.07
CA ASN A 160 -7.46 -15.51 10.42
C ASN A 160 -6.63 -16.25 9.37
N TYR A 161 -5.47 -16.77 9.79
CA TYR A 161 -4.59 -17.54 8.93
C TYR A 161 -4.94 -19.02 9.07
N TYR A 162 -5.38 -19.65 7.98
CA TYR A 162 -5.69 -21.09 7.91
C TYR A 162 -4.69 -21.80 7.00
#